data_AF-A0A7W7S1P8-F1
#
_entry.id   AF-A0A7W7S1P8-F1
#
_cell.length_a   1.000
_cell.length_b   1.000
_cell.length_c   1.000
_cell.angle_alpha   90.00
_cell.angle_beta   90.00
_cell.angle_gamma   90.00
#
_symmetry.space_group_name_H-M   'P 1'
#
loop_
_entity.id
_entity.type
_entity.pdbx_description
1 polymer ?
#
loop_
_entity_poly.entity_id
_entity_poly.type
_entity_poly.pdbx_seq_one_letter_code
_entity_poly.pdbx_strand_id
1 'polypeptide(L)' 'MTDLPEEIGEERVDTALGGLAQLGALPVSAHVGVFEEVFTGLEQSLASVENTPDQQR' A
#
# COMPACT_ATOMS: atom_id res chain seq x y z
N MET A 1 -16.21 3.54 -14.11
CA MET A 1 -16.21 2.33 -13.26
C MET A 1 -14.76 2.12 -12.92
N THR A 2 -14.32 2.69 -11.80
CA THR A 2 -12.93 2.54 -11.36
C THR A 2 -12.89 1.18 -10.68
N ASP A 3 -12.29 0.21 -11.37
CA ASP A 3 -11.98 -1.10 -10.79
C ASP A 3 -11.03 -0.82 -9.62
N LEU A 4 -11.54 -0.89 -8.39
CA LEU A 4 -10.67 -0.96 -7.22
C LEU A 4 -9.89 -2.28 -7.36
N PRO A 5 -8.58 -2.31 -7.07
CA PRO A 5 -7.87 -3.58 -7.05
C PRO A 5 -8.60 -4.56 -6.14
N GLU A 6 -8.80 -5.78 -6.63
CA GLU A 6 -9.28 -6.93 -5.87
C GLU A 6 -8.46 -7.00 -4.57
N GLU A 7 -9.11 -7.07 -3.39
CA GLU A 7 -8.42 -7.19 -2.10
C GLU A 7 -7.33 -8.26 -2.22
N ILE A 8 -6.08 -7.86 -2.02
CA ILE A 8 -4.94 -8.78 -2.14
C ILE A 8 -4.98 -9.80 -1.00
N GLY A 9 -5.81 -9.54 0.03
CA GLY A 9 -6.09 -10.44 1.14
C GLY A 9 -5.14 -10.26 2.31
N GLU A 10 -4.27 -9.25 2.25
CA GLU A 10 -3.35 -8.85 3.31
C GLU A 10 -3.74 -7.43 3.75
N GLU A 11 -4.34 -7.33 4.93
CA GLU A 11 -4.95 -6.10 5.47
C GLU A 11 -4.01 -4.88 5.40
N ARG A 12 -2.69 -5.09 5.56
CA ARG A 12 -1.71 -4.00 5.51
C ARG A 12 -1.46 -3.52 4.08
N VAL A 13 -1.36 -4.43 3.11
CA VAL A 13 -1.30 -4.11 1.68
C VAL A 13 -2.58 -3.44 1.23
N ASP A 14 -3.75 -3.93 1.64
CA ASP A 14 -5.04 -3.33 1.27
C ASP A 14 -5.19 -1.92 1.88
N THR A 15 -4.73 -1.72 3.11
CA THR A 15 -4.66 -0.40 3.75
C THR A 15 -3.73 0.56 3.00
N ALA A 16 -2.54 0.09 2.61
CA ALA A 16 -1.59 0.90 1.83
C ALA A 16 -2.18 1.29 0.47
N LEU A 17 -2.81 0.36 -0.24
CA LEU A 17 -3.39 0.60 -1.56
C LEU A 17 -4.65 1.48 -1.52
N GLY A 18 -5.37 1.52 -0.41
CA GLY A 18 -6.54 2.39 -0.21
C GLY A 18 -6.28 3.88 -0.48
N GLY A 19 -5.03 4.34 -0.29
CA GLY A 19 -4.62 5.71 -0.61
C GLY A 19 -4.83 6.10 -2.08
N LEU A 20 -4.77 5.14 -3.01
CA LEU A 20 -4.93 5.37 -4.44
C LEU A 20 -6.34 5.85 -4.82
N ALA A 21 -7.35 5.55 -4.00
CA ALA A 21 -8.72 6.03 -4.22
C ALA A 21 -8.84 7.56 -4.20
N GLN A 22 -7.87 8.26 -3.57
CA GLN A 22 -7.86 9.71 -3.44
C GLN A 22 -7.40 10.44 -4.72
N LEU A 23 -6.71 9.74 -5.64
CA LEU A 23 -6.10 10.37 -6.82
C LEU A 23 -7.10 11.12 -7.71
N GLY A 24 -8.33 10.62 -7.83
CA GLY A 24 -9.39 11.25 -8.63
C GLY A 24 -9.92 12.57 -8.05
N ALA A 25 -9.67 12.84 -6.77
CA ALA A 25 -10.10 14.05 -6.07
C ALA A 25 -8.97 15.09 -5.91
N LEU A 26 -7.73 14.73 -6.25
CA LEU A 26 -6.54 15.55 -6.03
C LEU A 26 -5.97 16.10 -7.34
N PRO A 27 -5.31 17.28 -7.32
CA PRO A 27 -4.55 17.74 -8.47
C PRO A 27 -3.40 16.80 -8.75
N VAL A 28 -3.02 16.67 -10.03
CA VAL A 28 -1.92 15.78 -10.48
C VAL A 28 -0.61 16.07 -9.75
N SER A 29 -0.35 17.34 -9.36
CA SER A 29 0.85 17.70 -8.59
C SER A 29 0.91 17.04 -7.21
N ALA A 30 -0.22 16.61 -6.64
CA ALA A 30 -0.28 15.89 -5.37
C ALA A 30 -0.17 14.37 -5.53
N HIS A 31 -0.27 13.83 -6.76
CA HIS A 31 -0.24 12.38 -7.00
C HIS A 31 1.08 11.75 -6.57
N VAL A 32 2.20 12.45 -6.74
CA VAL A 32 3.53 11.97 -6.32
C VAL A 32 3.55 11.66 -4.82
N GLY A 33 3.02 12.55 -3.98
CA GLY A 33 2.97 12.33 -2.53
C GLY A 33 2.10 11.13 -2.14
N VAL A 34 0.96 10.95 -2.83
CA VAL A 34 0.10 9.77 -2.63
C VAL A 34 0.84 8.48 -3.00
N PHE A 35 1.58 8.46 -4.11
CA PHE A 35 2.37 7.29 -4.49
C PHE A 35 3.50 6.99 -3.50
N GLU A 36 4.18 8.01 -2.97
CA GLU A 36 5.24 7.84 -1.97
C GLU A 36 4.70 7.27 -0.65
N GLU A 37 3.51 7.71 -0.21
CA GLU A 37 2.85 7.19 0.99
C GLU A 37 2.44 5.72 0.82
N VAL A 38 1.80 5.39 -0.32
CA VAL A 38 1.43 4.01 -0.66
C VAL A 38 2.68 3.11 -0.70
N PHE A 39 3.75 3.57 -1.38
CA PHE A 39 4.99 2.82 -1.48
C PHE A 39 5.62 2.56 -0.11
N THR A 40 5.69 3.59 0.74
CA THR A 40 6.20 3.50 2.11
C THR A 40 5.38 2.52 2.96
N GLY A 41 4.05 2.47 2.77
CA GLY A 41 3.17 1.50 3.43
C GLY A 41 3.44 0.06 3.00
N LEU A 42 3.69 -0.16 1.71
CA LEU A 42 4.04 -1.48 1.17
C LEU A 42 5.41 -1.95 1.67
N GLU A 43 6.42 -1.08 1.70
CA GLU A 43 7.74 -1.40 2.25
C GLU A 43 7.65 -1.85 3.72
N GLN A 44 6.80 -1.19 4.53
CA GLN A 44 6.56 -1.58 5.92
C GLN A 44 5.85 -2.94 6.05
N SER A 45 4.89 -3.24 5.16
CA SER A 45 4.24 -4.56 5.18
C SER A 45 5.25 -5.67 4.86
N LEU A 46 6.11 -5.46 3.86
CA LEU A 46 7.18 -6.39 3.50
C LEU A 46 8.20 -6.58 4.63
N ALA A 47 8.68 -5.49 5.23
CA ALA A 47 9.60 -5.55 6.37
C ALA A 47 8.99 -6.30 7.56
N SER A 48 7.68 -6.17 7.78
CA SER A 48 6.98 -6.88 8.87
C SER A 48 6.93 -8.39 8.65
N VAL A 49 6.90 -8.87 7.41
CA VAL A 49 6.99 -10.31 7.09
C VAL A 49 8.41 -10.83 7.30
N GLU A 50 9.44 -10.06 6.90
CA GLU A 50 10.85 -10.42 7.07
C GLU A 50 11.27 -10.57 8.55
N ASN A 51 10.61 -9.84 9.46
CA ASN A 51 10.84 -9.93 10.90
C ASN A 51 10.13 -11.13 11.57
N THR A 52 9.43 -11.99 10.83
CA THR A 52 8.84 -13.21 11.38
C THR A 52 9.95 -14.25 11.60
N PRO A 53 10.19 -14.72 12.84
CA PRO A 53 11.33 -15.57 13.18
C PRO A 53 11.13 -17.02 12.71
N ASP A 54 11.11 -17.24 11.40
CA ASP A 54 11.22 -18.57 10.77
C ASP A 54 12.66 -18.85 10.28
N GLN A 55 13.65 -18.26 10.96
CA GLN A 55 15.08 -18.47 10.68
C GLN A 55 15.87 -18.89 11.94
N GLN A 56 15.27 -19.72 12.79
CA GLN A 56 15.94 -20.38 13.94
C GLN A 56 15.52 -21.85 14.13
N ARG A 57 15.28 -22.60 13.04
CA ARG A 57 15.04 -24.05 13.09
C ARG A 57 16.00 -24.79 12.18
#